data_AF-A0A7W5HEW2-F1
#
_entry.id   AF-A0A7W5HEW2-F1
#
_cell.length_a   1.000
_cell.length_b   1.000
_cell.length_c   1.000
_cell.angle_alpha   90.00
_cell.angle_beta   90.00
_cell.angle_gamma   90.00
#
_symmetry.space_group_name_H-M   'P 1'
#
loop_
_entity.id
_entity.type
_entity.pdbx_description
1 polymer ?
#
loop_
_entity_poly.entity_id
_entity_poly.type
_entity_poly.pdbx_seq_one_letter_code
_entity_poly.pdbx_strand_id
1 'polypeptide(L)'
;MRSLLFRIIGVFQIAGGLFGLVALIHRVLGAGGINAVIAVLGFLAFVFVMVAGVLLIAGDALGERLSFWAQLLQTPLLATPMISYAFNSGAFANLFLTLQSSPRAGFDWSIATHGWLLAFNGPSVSHIGVNLLALASVFILRFSR
;
A
#
# COMPACT_ATOMS: atom_id res chain seq x y z
N MET A 1 -22.62 10.56 4.22
CA MET A 1 -21.71 9.46 4.64
C MET A 1 -20.72 9.07 3.55
N ARG A 2 -21.17 8.79 2.30
CA ARG A 2 -20.30 8.51 1.13
C ARG A 2 -19.17 9.53 0.93
N SER A 3 -19.49 10.84 0.92
CA SER A 3 -18.46 11.88 0.72
C SER A 3 -17.44 11.95 1.86
N LEU A 4 -17.83 11.61 3.09
CA LEU A 4 -16.92 11.63 4.25
C LEU A 4 -15.92 10.47 4.18
N LEU A 5 -16.38 9.25 3.92
CA LEU A 5 -15.50 8.08 3.80
C LEU A 5 -14.51 8.24 2.63
N PHE A 6 -14.97 8.77 1.49
CA PHE A 6 -14.11 9.00 0.33
C PHE A 6 -13.05 10.06 0.64
N ARG A 7 -13.42 11.12 1.37
CA ARG A 7 -12.47 12.13 1.85
C ARG A 7 -11.45 11.54 2.82
N ILE A 8 -11.88 10.69 3.75
CA ILE A 8 -10.97 10.00 4.68
C ILE A 8 -9.96 9.14 3.91
N ILE A 9 -10.43 8.30 2.99
CA ILE A 9 -9.57 7.49 2.13
C ILE A 9 -8.59 8.38 1.36
N GLY A 10 -9.08 9.46 0.75
CA GLY A 10 -8.26 10.40 -0.01
C GLY A 10 -7.19 11.08 0.85
N VAL A 11 -7.51 11.50 2.08
CA VAL A 11 -6.54 12.12 3.00
C VAL A 11 -5.42 11.15 3.35
N PHE A 12 -5.74 9.89 3.68
CA PHE A 12 -4.71 8.87 3.95
C PHE A 12 -3.84 8.59 2.73
N GLN A 13 -4.44 8.55 1.54
CA GLN A 13 -3.69 8.38 0.28
C GLN A 13 -2.74 9.56 0.01
N ILE A 14 -3.19 10.79 0.19
CA ILE A 14 -2.37 11.99 -0.05
C ILE A 14 -1.23 12.06 0.98
N ALA A 15 -1.55 11.96 2.26
CA ALA A 15 -0.57 12.05 3.34
C ALA A 15 0.47 10.92 3.23
N GLY A 16 0.00 9.67 3.12
CA GLY A 16 0.88 8.52 2.96
C GLY A 16 1.69 8.54 1.67
N GLY A 17 1.09 9.00 0.57
CA GLY A 17 1.75 9.19 -0.72
C GLY A 17 2.90 10.17 -0.61
N LEU A 18 2.65 11.35 -0.03
CA LEU A 18 3.67 12.37 0.15
C LEU A 18 4.82 11.89 1.04
N PHE A 19 4.52 11.32 2.22
CA PHE A 19 5.57 10.82 3.11
C PHE A 19 6.37 9.68 2.48
N GLY A 20 5.71 8.76 1.78
CA GLY A 20 6.36 7.67 1.06
C GLY A 20 7.28 8.16 -0.07
N LEU A 21 6.89 9.21 -0.80
CA LEU A 21 7.75 9.86 -1.79
C LEU A 21 9.00 10.44 -1.16
N VAL A 22 8.84 11.24 -0.11
CA VAL A 22 9.96 11.87 0.61
C VAL A 22 10.93 10.81 1.13
N ALA A 23 10.42 9.72 1.70
CA ALA A 23 11.23 8.63 2.21
C ALA A 23 12.00 7.86 1.12
N LEU A 24 11.48 7.81 -0.11
CA LEU A 24 12.11 7.08 -1.22
C LEU A 24 13.09 7.91 -2.04
N ILE A 25 13.09 9.25 -1.95
CA ILE A 25 14.00 10.11 -2.74
C ILE A 25 15.47 9.66 -2.60
N HIS A 26 15.94 9.47 -1.37
CA HIS A 26 17.32 9.04 -1.14
C HIS A 26 17.61 7.64 -1.69
N ARG A 27 16.62 6.74 -1.65
CA ARG A 27 16.72 5.39 -2.19
C ARG A 27 16.80 5.39 -3.71
N VAL A 28 16.06 6.27 -4.39
CA VAL A 28 16.12 6.41 -5.85
C VAL A 28 17.47 6.97 -6.29
N LEU A 29 17.99 7.98 -5.59
CA LEU A 29 19.25 8.64 -5.95
C LEU A 29 20.49 7.80 -5.67
N GLY A 30 20.46 6.93 -4.66
CA GLY A 30 21.61 6.14 -4.21
C GLY A 30 21.63 4.68 -4.68
N ALA A 31 20.60 4.20 -5.38
CA ALA A 31 20.50 2.79 -5.77
C ALA A 31 21.08 2.51 -7.16
N GLY A 32 21.70 1.34 -7.31
CA GLY A 32 22.13 0.77 -8.59
C GLY A 32 21.46 -0.56 -8.89
N GLY A 33 21.50 -0.98 -10.16
CA GLY A 33 20.97 -2.27 -10.61
C GLY A 33 19.47 -2.46 -10.31
N ILE A 34 19.10 -3.67 -9.87
CA ILE A 34 17.69 -4.01 -9.57
C ILE A 34 17.08 -3.16 -8.46
N ASN A 35 17.89 -2.69 -7.50
CA ASN A 35 17.43 -1.86 -6.40
C ASN A 35 16.96 -0.48 -6.88
N ALA A 36 17.57 0.06 -7.95
CA ALA A 36 17.12 1.31 -8.57
C ALA A 36 15.74 1.15 -9.20
N VAL A 37 15.52 0.05 -9.91
CA VAL A 37 14.21 -0.29 -10.51
C VAL A 37 13.14 -0.41 -9.43
N ILE A 38 13.43 -1.15 -8.36
CA ILE A 38 12.53 -1.30 -7.21
C ILE A 38 12.21 0.05 -6.56
N ALA A 39 13.20 0.92 -6.38
CA ALA A 39 13.01 2.24 -5.79
C ALA A 39 12.13 3.14 -6.68
N VAL A 40 12.37 3.13 -8.01
CA VAL A 40 11.56 3.88 -8.98
C VAL A 40 10.13 3.37 -9.01
N LEU A 41 9.91 2.05 -8.98
CA LEU A 41 8.56 1.48 -8.91
C LEU A 41 7.82 1.92 -7.65
N GLY A 42 8.49 1.92 -6.49
CA GLY A 42 7.93 2.44 -5.26
C GLY A 42 7.60 3.92 -5.34
N PHE A 43 8.49 4.72 -5.93
CA PHE A 43 8.26 6.15 -6.12
C PHE A 43 7.03 6.40 -7.00
N LEU A 44 6.93 5.71 -8.14
CA LEU A 44 5.76 5.79 -9.02
C LEU A 44 4.48 5.32 -8.32
N ALA A 45 4.54 4.28 -7.50
CA ALA A 45 3.41 3.80 -6.72
C ALA A 45 2.90 4.87 -5.74
N PHE A 46 3.79 5.58 -5.03
CA PHE A 46 3.36 6.66 -4.13
C PHE A 46 2.85 7.89 -4.88
N VAL A 47 3.43 8.27 -6.03
CA VAL A 47 2.85 9.33 -6.90
C VAL A 47 1.45 8.93 -7.32
N PHE A 48 1.27 7.69 -7.77
CA PHE A 48 -0.02 7.17 -8.19
C PHE A 48 -1.07 7.24 -7.08
N VAL A 49 -0.73 6.79 -5.86
CA VAL A 49 -1.65 6.86 -4.71
C VAL A 49 -1.97 8.31 -4.34
N MET A 50 -0.99 9.21 -4.36
CA MET A 50 -1.21 10.63 -4.07
C MET A 50 -2.17 11.27 -5.09
N VAL A 51 -1.96 11.05 -6.39
CA VAL A 51 -2.83 11.56 -7.46
C VAL A 51 -4.23 10.98 -7.34
N ALA A 52 -4.36 9.68 -7.07
CA ALA A 52 -5.65 9.03 -6.84
C ALA A 52 -6.41 9.71 -5.69
N GLY A 53 -5.72 10.03 -4.59
CA GLY A 53 -6.32 10.67 -3.41
C GLY A 53 -6.77 12.10 -3.68
N VAL A 54 -5.97 12.90 -4.38
CA VAL A 54 -6.33 14.28 -4.77
C VAL A 54 -7.61 14.27 -5.61
N LEU A 55 -7.67 13.42 -6.64
CA LEU A 55 -8.82 13.30 -7.52
C LEU A 55 -10.06 12.76 -6.79
N LEU A 56 -9.87 11.83 -5.86
CA LEU A 56 -10.97 11.29 -5.05
C LEU A 56 -11.61 12.38 -4.18
N ILE A 57 -10.80 13.24 -3.54
CA ILE A 57 -11.31 14.36 -2.75
C ILE A 57 -12.01 15.40 -3.62
N ALA A 58 -11.51 15.62 -4.84
CA ALA A 58 -12.12 16.51 -5.81
C ALA A 58 -13.48 15.99 -6.34
N GLY A 59 -13.84 14.73 -6.06
CA GLY A 59 -15.07 14.11 -6.54
C GLY A 59 -14.99 13.68 -8.01
N ASP A 60 -13.78 13.48 -8.53
CA ASP A 60 -13.56 13.05 -9.92
C ASP A 60 -13.79 11.53 -10.06
N ALA A 61 -14.52 11.12 -11.11
CA ALA A 61 -14.80 9.72 -11.41
C ALA A 61 -13.52 8.90 -11.69
N LEU A 62 -12.50 9.52 -12.29
CA LEU A 62 -11.18 8.92 -12.45
C LEU A 62 -10.51 8.72 -11.09
N GLY A 63 -10.70 9.65 -10.15
CA GLY A 63 -10.24 9.53 -8.76
C GLY A 63 -10.80 8.31 -8.04
N GLU A 64 -12.10 8.02 -8.19
CA GLU A 64 -12.71 6.79 -7.67
C GLU A 64 -12.07 5.53 -8.27
N ARG A 65 -11.85 5.51 -9.59
CA ARG A 65 -11.26 4.35 -10.29
C ARG A 65 -9.80 4.15 -9.91
N LEU A 66 -9.00 5.20 -9.85
CA LEU A 66 -7.60 5.12 -9.46
C LEU A 66 -7.48 4.72 -7.99
N SER A 67 -8.32 5.29 -7.12
CA SER A 67 -8.35 4.94 -5.70
C SER A 67 -8.68 3.47 -5.49
N PHE A 68 -9.60 2.90 -6.26
CA PHE A 68 -9.88 1.47 -6.20
C PHE A 68 -8.61 0.63 -6.46
N TRP A 69 -7.86 0.95 -7.51
CA TRP A 69 -6.60 0.26 -7.83
C TRP A 69 -5.51 0.52 -6.79
N ALA A 70 -5.40 1.75 -6.29
CA ALA A 70 -4.47 2.11 -5.22
C ALA A 70 -4.72 1.30 -3.94
N GLN A 71 -5.99 1.08 -3.59
CA GLN A 71 -6.33 0.25 -2.44
C GLN A 71 -6.08 -1.23 -2.74
N LEU A 72 -6.43 -1.71 -3.93
CA LEU A 72 -6.16 -3.09 -4.33
C LEU A 72 -4.67 -3.45 -4.25
N LEU A 73 -3.79 -2.54 -4.68
CA LEU A 73 -2.34 -2.70 -4.61
C LEU A 73 -1.82 -2.79 -3.17
N GLN A 74 -2.48 -2.13 -2.21
CA GLN A 74 -2.11 -2.16 -0.79
C GLN A 74 -2.67 -3.39 -0.06
N THR A 75 -3.59 -4.13 -0.67
CA THR A 75 -4.27 -5.28 -0.05
C THR A 75 -3.34 -6.47 0.20
N PRO A 76 -2.56 -6.99 -0.78
CA PRO A 76 -1.75 -8.18 -0.54
C PRO A 76 -0.50 -7.85 0.26
N LEU A 77 -0.22 -8.68 1.27
CA LEU A 77 1.06 -8.76 1.97
C LEU A 77 1.66 -10.13 1.67
N LEU A 78 2.83 -10.14 1.05
CA LEU A 78 3.55 -11.37 0.71
C LEU A 78 4.99 -11.23 1.18
N ALA A 79 5.47 -12.16 1.98
CA ALA A 79 6.87 -12.23 2.35
C ALA A 79 7.31 -13.68 2.22
N THR A 80 8.01 -14.03 1.16
CA THR A 80 8.53 -15.39 0.94
C THR A 80 10.02 -15.32 0.61
N PRO A 81 10.78 -16.43 0.75
CA PRO A 81 12.18 -16.46 0.38
C PRO A 81 12.42 -16.05 -1.07
N MET A 82 11.52 -16.37 -1.99
CA MET A 82 11.69 -16.04 -3.41
C MET A 82 11.31 -14.60 -3.72
N ILE A 83 10.14 -14.17 -3.23
CA ILE A 83 9.60 -12.84 -3.49
C ILE A 83 8.90 -12.28 -2.25
N SER A 84 9.14 -11.01 -1.98
CA SER A 84 8.43 -10.25 -0.97
C SER A 84 7.84 -8.98 -1.56
N TYR A 85 6.59 -8.73 -1.22
CA TYR A 85 5.82 -7.55 -1.59
C TYR A 85 5.03 -7.05 -0.38
N ALA A 86 5.21 -5.77 -0.06
CA ALA A 86 4.35 -5.06 0.87
C ALA A 86 4.24 -3.60 0.44
N PHE A 87 3.01 -3.08 0.40
CA PHE A 87 2.77 -1.69 0.09
C PHE A 87 1.68 -1.13 1.00
N ASN A 88 1.94 0.00 1.64
CA ASN A 88 0.95 0.75 2.39
C ASN A 88 1.22 2.26 2.33
N SER A 89 0.15 3.04 2.37
CA SER A 89 0.18 4.48 2.30
C SER A 89 -0.83 5.08 3.29
N GLY A 90 -0.32 5.71 4.34
CA GLY A 90 -1.08 6.46 5.33
C GLY A 90 -1.44 5.61 6.54
N ALA A 91 -2.02 4.44 6.34
CA ALA A 91 -2.36 3.50 7.40
C ALA A 91 -2.46 2.05 6.88
N PHE A 92 -2.31 1.08 7.77
CA PHE A 92 -2.59 -0.33 7.48
C PHE A 92 -3.16 -1.06 8.71
N ALA A 93 -3.88 -2.14 8.45
CA ALA A 93 -4.21 -3.15 9.45
C ALA A 93 -4.06 -4.53 8.81
N ASN A 94 -2.92 -5.17 9.01
CA ASN A 94 -2.54 -6.42 8.37
C ASN A 94 -2.95 -7.61 9.22
N LEU A 95 -3.73 -8.50 8.63
CA LEU A 95 -3.92 -9.86 9.13
C LEU A 95 -3.02 -10.79 8.32
N PHE A 96 -2.18 -11.59 8.97
CA PHE A 96 -1.23 -12.46 8.28
C PHE A 96 -1.08 -13.83 8.94
N LEU A 97 -0.64 -14.80 8.15
CA LEU A 97 -0.31 -16.16 8.56
C LEU A 97 1.16 -16.41 8.28
N THR A 98 1.87 -16.94 9.28
CA THR A 98 3.20 -17.53 9.11
C THR A 98 3.06 -18.93 8.51
N LEU A 99 3.89 -19.25 7.52
CA LEU A 99 3.92 -20.52 6.81
C LEU A 99 5.13 -21.35 7.24
N GLN A 100 5.22 -21.63 8.54
CA GLN A 100 6.20 -22.54 9.14
C GLN A 100 5.55 -23.89 9.46
N SER A 101 6.33 -24.85 9.97
CA SER A 101 5.84 -26.15 10.46
C SER A 101 4.73 -26.02 11.52
N SER A 102 4.61 -24.86 12.17
CA SER A 102 3.48 -24.51 13.04
C SER A 102 2.93 -23.14 12.64
N PRO A 103 1.93 -23.08 11.73
CA PRO A 103 1.34 -21.82 11.30
C PRO A 103 0.73 -21.04 12.46
N ARG A 104 1.02 -19.74 12.50
CA ARG A 104 0.46 -18.79 13.47
C ARG A 104 -0.16 -17.61 12.74
N ALA A 105 -1.35 -17.21 13.19
CA ALA A 105 -1.96 -15.96 12.80
C ALA A 105 -1.36 -14.80 13.59
N GLY A 106 -1.15 -13.68 12.92
CA GLY A 106 -0.70 -12.43 13.49
C GLY A 106 -1.54 -11.27 12.97
N PHE A 107 -1.57 -10.21 13.76
CA PHE A 107 -2.24 -8.97 13.41
C PHE A 107 -1.32 -7.81 13.78
N ASP A 108 -1.17 -6.86 12.87
CA ASP A 108 -0.40 -5.64 13.09
C ASP A 108 -1.11 -4.46 12.44
N TRP A 109 -0.99 -3.28 13.02
CA TRP A 109 -1.63 -2.09 12.51
C TRP A 109 -0.85 -0.83 12.86
N SER A 110 -0.95 0.17 12.00
CA SER A 110 -0.33 1.47 12.24
C SER A 110 -1.03 2.54 11.42
N ILE A 111 -0.92 3.79 11.90
CA ILE A 111 -1.46 4.99 11.27
C ILE A 111 -0.33 6.01 11.11
N ALA A 112 -0.52 6.98 10.21
CA ALA A 112 0.51 7.96 9.84
C ALA A 112 1.84 7.30 9.41
N THR A 113 1.72 6.22 8.64
CA THR A 113 2.84 5.40 8.20
C THR A 113 2.87 5.23 6.69
N HIS A 114 3.99 4.75 6.17
CA HIS A 114 4.17 4.40 4.76
C HIS A 114 5.11 3.21 4.66
N GLY A 115 4.93 2.37 3.64
CA GLY A 115 5.78 1.21 3.42
C GLY A 115 5.82 0.80 1.97
N TRP A 116 7.04 0.59 1.46
CA TRP A 116 7.29 -0.03 0.17
C TRP A 116 8.37 -1.09 0.33
N LEU A 117 8.00 -2.33 0.02
CA LEU A 117 8.88 -3.47 -0.06
C LEU A 117 8.55 -4.22 -1.35
N LEU A 118 9.55 -4.34 -2.20
CA LEU A 118 9.58 -5.32 -3.28
C LEU A 118 10.99 -5.90 -3.26
N ALA A 119 11.12 -7.20 -3.01
CA ALA A 119 12.42 -7.84 -2.86
C ALA A 119 12.42 -9.24 -3.47
N PHE A 120 13.56 -9.59 -4.07
CA PHE A 120 13.91 -10.95 -4.48
C PHE A 120 14.97 -11.42 -3.48
N ASN A 121 14.76 -12.58 -2.84
CA ASN A 121 15.43 -13.02 -1.60
C ASN A 121 14.83 -12.45 -0.31
N GLY A 122 13.55 -12.78 -0.07
CA GLY A 122 12.85 -12.39 1.16
C GLY A 122 13.23 -13.23 2.38
N PRO A 123 12.49 -13.07 3.51
CA PRO A 123 12.79 -13.77 4.75
C PRO A 123 12.69 -15.29 4.58
N SER A 124 13.47 -16.03 5.36
CA SER A 124 13.42 -17.50 5.42
C SER A 124 12.05 -18.00 5.89
N VAL A 125 11.38 -17.21 6.71
CA VAL A 125 10.02 -17.46 7.18
C VAL A 125 9.04 -16.84 6.20
N SER A 126 8.21 -17.67 5.58
CA SER A 126 7.16 -17.17 4.70
C SER A 126 5.98 -16.63 5.50
N HIS A 127 5.46 -15.47 5.11
CA HIS A 127 4.23 -14.88 5.63
C HIS A 127 3.34 -14.45 4.47
N ILE A 128 2.04 -14.73 4.56
CA ILE A 128 1.02 -14.24 3.62
C ILE A 128 -0.05 -13.53 4.43
N GLY A 129 -0.47 -12.37 3.98
CA GLY A 129 -1.48 -11.58 4.67
C GLY A 129 -2.25 -10.64 3.77
N VAL A 130 -3.18 -9.95 4.41
CA VAL A 130 -4.09 -9.00 3.79
C VAL A 130 -4.19 -7.76 4.67
N ASN A 131 -4.04 -6.59 4.05
CA ASN A 131 -4.33 -5.31 4.67
C ASN A 131 -5.86 -5.09 4.68
N LEU A 132 -6.47 -5.29 5.85
CA LEU A 132 -7.91 -5.18 6.06
C LEU A 132 -8.43 -3.75 5.84
N LEU A 133 -7.63 -2.71 6.13
CA LEU A 133 -8.04 -1.32 5.85
C LEU A 133 -8.13 -1.06 4.34
N ALA A 134 -7.15 -1.56 3.59
CA ALA A 134 -7.16 -1.45 2.13
C ALA A 134 -8.33 -2.24 1.52
N LEU A 135 -8.56 -3.47 2.01
CA LEU A 135 -9.68 -4.30 1.58
C LEU A 135 -11.05 -3.65 1.87
N ALA A 136 -11.21 -3.08 3.07
CA ALA A 136 -12.42 -2.34 3.44
C ALA A 136 -12.61 -1.12 2.52
N SER A 137 -11.53 -0.39 2.21
CA SER A 137 -11.57 0.75 1.30
C SER A 137 -11.96 0.33 -0.12
N VAL A 138 -11.47 -0.81 -0.61
CA VAL A 138 -11.90 -1.41 -1.89
C VAL A 138 -13.42 -1.65 -1.89
N PHE A 139 -13.96 -2.25 -0.83
CA PHE A 139 -15.40 -2.49 -0.72
C PHE A 139 -16.21 -1.19 -0.66
N ILE A 140 -15.76 -0.20 0.11
CA ILE A 140 -16.39 1.12 0.18
C ILE A 140 -16.44 1.76 -1.22
N LEU A 141 -15.32 1.77 -1.95
CA LEU A 141 -15.24 2.36 -3.29
C LEU A 141 -16.04 1.59 -4.35
N ARG A 142 -16.19 0.27 -4.20
CA ARG A 142 -16.91 -0.57 -5.16
C ARG A 142 -18.42 -0.53 -4.97
N PHE A 143 -18.89 -0.61 -3.73
CA PHE A 143 -20.30 -0.79 -3.39
C PHE A 143 -21.02 0.51 -3.01
N SER A 144 -20.30 1.61 -2.79
CA SER A 144 -20.93 2.92 -2.59
C SER A 144 -21.27 3.64 -3.90
N ARG A 145 -21.20 2.95 -5.04
CA ARG A 145 -21.48 3.51 -6.38
C ARG A 145 -22.95 3.77 -6.56
#